data_AF-A0A0R2P6D4-F1
#
_entry.id   AF-A0A0R2P6D4-F1
#
_cell.length_a   1.000
_cell.length_b   1.000
_cell.length_c   1.000
_cell.angle_alpha   90.00
_cell.angle_beta   90.00
_cell.angle_gamma   90.00
#
_symmetry.space_group_name_H-M   'P 1'
#
loop_
_entity.id
_entity.type
_entity.pdbx_description
1 polymer ?
#
loop_
_entity_poly.entity_id
_entity_poly.type
_entity_poly.pdbx_seq_one_letter_code
_entity_poly.pdbx_strand_id
1 'polypeptide(L)'
;MLLRRLTGRIVKGWPILAWASRGYEICGKTKRAFLHFAYFEPMTTPIEISKRLRQIRKQQNLTLKQVEIRSRGKWKAVVIGSYERGTRSLSIAKAKSLCEFYGVPLSALFQIETSKQTFDSKLGLRIDLRHLRSRLSENDPLINQLHSLLSFIARRRDDWNGEIMSIRSQDNEALGLLLQKEPEELKRALEIRELLFKARGQA
;
A
#
# COMPACT_ATOMS: atom_id res chain seq x y z
N MET A 1 -45.26 -31.51 49.52
CA MET A 1 -45.61 -32.79 48.86
C MET A 1 -46.73 -32.45 47.87
N LEU A 2 -46.56 -32.33 46.55
CA LEU A 2 -45.93 -33.23 45.58
C LEU A 2 -45.36 -32.44 44.38
N LEU A 3 -44.19 -32.85 43.91
CA LEU A 3 -43.65 -32.50 42.60
C LEU A 3 -44.55 -33.03 41.48
N ARG A 4 -44.64 -32.29 40.36
CA ARG A 4 -44.74 -32.89 39.03
C ARG A 4 -43.62 -32.35 38.13
N ARG A 5 -42.60 -33.19 37.96
CA ARG A 5 -41.64 -33.11 36.86
C ARG A 5 -42.38 -33.42 35.57
N LEU A 6 -42.30 -32.52 34.58
CA LEU A 6 -42.53 -32.87 33.19
C LEU A 6 -41.19 -32.88 32.47
N THR A 7 -40.78 -34.10 32.16
CA THR A 7 -39.73 -34.50 31.24
C THR A 7 -40.12 -34.14 29.81
N GLY A 8 -39.24 -33.50 29.03
CA GLY A 8 -39.53 -33.25 27.62
C GLY A 8 -38.43 -32.58 26.80
N ARG A 9 -37.57 -33.42 26.21
CA ARG A 9 -36.73 -33.24 25.00
C ARG A 9 -35.72 -32.08 24.93
N ILE A 10 -34.45 -32.47 25.06
CA ILE A 10 -33.30 -31.81 24.44
C ILE A 10 -33.44 -31.97 22.92
N VAL A 11 -33.70 -30.88 22.20
CA VAL A 11 -33.52 -30.83 20.75
C VAL A 11 -32.06 -30.43 20.50
N LYS A 12 -31.26 -31.40 20.04
CA LYS A 12 -29.90 -31.14 19.55
C LYS A 12 -29.98 -30.42 18.22
N GLY A 13 -29.29 -29.29 18.12
CA GLY A 13 -29.00 -28.58 16.89
C GLY A 13 -29.94 -27.40 16.65
N TRP A 14 -29.40 -26.18 16.78
CA TRP A 14 -29.48 -25.05 15.83
C TRP A 14 -28.71 -23.84 16.41
N PRO A 15 -28.15 -22.95 15.57
CA PRO A 15 -26.99 -22.11 15.91
C PRO A 15 -27.32 -20.82 16.67
N ILE A 16 -26.28 -20.23 17.27
CA ILE A 16 -26.24 -19.11 18.24
C ILE A 16 -26.60 -17.74 17.61
N LEU A 17 -27.78 -17.59 17.01
CA LEU A 17 -28.25 -16.29 16.49
C LEU A 17 -29.68 -16.01 16.93
N ALA A 18 -29.87 -15.64 18.20
CA ALA A 18 -31.13 -15.09 18.67
C ALA A 18 -30.95 -14.27 19.97
N TRP A 19 -30.12 -13.23 19.94
CA TRP A 19 -30.01 -12.26 21.04
C TRP A 19 -30.13 -10.81 20.54
N ALA A 20 -31.10 -10.54 19.67
CA ALA A 20 -31.43 -9.18 19.27
C ALA A 20 -32.92 -9.03 18.99
N SER A 21 -33.74 -9.01 20.03
CA SER A 21 -34.96 -8.19 20.05
C SER A 21 -35.55 -8.20 21.46
N ARG A 22 -35.05 -7.31 22.32
CA ARG A 22 -35.86 -6.76 23.41
C ARG A 22 -35.88 -5.26 23.21
N GLY A 23 -37.10 -4.77 22.99
CA GLY A 23 -37.38 -3.50 22.37
C GLY A 23 -36.99 -2.30 23.22
N TYR A 24 -36.59 -1.25 22.52
CA TYR A 24 -36.83 0.12 22.93
C TYR A 24 -37.81 0.70 21.91
N GLU A 25 -39.08 0.70 22.27
CA GLU A 25 -40.11 1.47 21.56
C GLU A 25 -39.85 2.95 21.83
N ILE A 26 -39.39 3.67 20.81
CA ILE A 26 -39.35 5.13 20.83
C ILE A 26 -40.55 5.61 20.00
N CYS A 27 -41.47 6.27 20.69
CA CYS A 27 -42.67 6.90 20.17
C CYS A 27 -42.32 8.01 19.17
N GLY A 28 -43.02 8.03 18.04
CA GLY A 28 -43.42 9.26 17.35
C GLY A 28 -42.38 10.01 16.51
N LYS A 29 -42.55 9.93 15.19
CA LYS A 29 -42.15 10.93 14.17
C LYS A 29 -40.65 11.16 13.95
N THR A 30 -40.08 10.40 13.01
CA THR A 30 -39.50 10.88 11.73
C THR A 30 -38.75 9.72 11.07
N LYS A 31 -39.25 9.22 9.93
CA LYS A 31 -38.53 8.23 9.10
C LYS A 31 -37.37 8.91 8.36
N ARG A 32 -36.33 9.37 9.05
CA ARG A 32 -35.15 9.94 8.39
C ARG A 32 -33.89 9.98 9.26
N ALA A 33 -33.45 8.87 9.85
CA ALA A 33 -32.13 8.83 10.50
C ALA A 33 -31.53 7.42 10.71
N PHE A 34 -31.74 6.45 9.80
CA PHE A 34 -31.18 5.10 9.96
C PHE A 34 -30.36 4.59 8.75
N LEU A 35 -29.94 5.49 7.85
CA LEU A 35 -29.09 5.14 6.70
C LEU A 35 -27.65 5.65 6.82
N HIS A 36 -27.24 6.19 7.97
CA HIS A 36 -25.90 6.75 8.18
C HIS A 36 -25.11 6.02 9.29
N PHE A 37 -25.29 4.70 9.43
CA PHE A 37 -24.46 3.86 10.30
C PHE A 37 -23.75 2.72 9.54
N ALA A 38 -23.76 2.78 8.21
CA ALA A 38 -23.09 1.82 7.33
C ALA A 38 -21.70 2.32 6.85
N TYR A 39 -21.15 3.37 7.47
CA TYR A 39 -19.77 3.81 7.25
C TYR A 39 -18.86 3.28 8.37
N PHE A 40 -18.86 1.96 8.60
CA PHE A 40 -17.74 1.34 9.30
C PHE A 40 -16.65 1.10 8.25
N GLU A 41 -15.90 2.15 7.91
CA GLU A 41 -14.59 1.99 7.28
C GLU A 41 -13.84 0.90 8.08
N PRO A 42 -13.34 -0.18 7.44
CA PRO A 42 -12.66 -1.24 8.17
C PRO A 42 -11.48 -0.64 8.92
N MET A 43 -11.59 -0.58 10.25
CA MET A 43 -10.52 -0.07 11.12
C MET A 43 -9.27 -0.89 10.84
N THR A 44 -8.20 -0.23 10.37
CA THR A 44 -6.94 -0.90 10.05
C THR A 44 -6.46 -1.66 11.29
N THR A 45 -6.38 -2.98 11.20
CA THR A 45 -5.99 -3.80 12.35
C THR A 45 -4.47 -3.73 12.56
N PRO A 46 -3.97 -3.91 13.80
CA PRO A 46 -2.51 -3.99 14.04
C PRO A 46 -1.82 -5.08 13.20
N ILE A 47 -2.54 -6.16 12.88
CA ILE A 47 -2.06 -7.25 12.03
C ILE A 47 -1.95 -6.79 10.57
N GLU A 48 -2.88 -5.99 10.07
CA GLU A 48 -2.79 -5.39 8.73
C GLU A 48 -1.61 -4.44 8.62
N ILE A 49 -1.38 -3.59 9.62
CA ILE A 49 -0.20 -2.71 9.68
C ILE A 49 1.08 -3.54 9.63
N SER A 50 1.13 -4.64 10.38
CA SER A 50 2.27 -5.58 10.39
C SER A 50 2.51 -6.21 9.00
N LYS A 51 1.43 -6.64 8.33
CA LYS A 51 1.50 -7.16 6.95
C LYS A 51 1.93 -6.08 5.97
N ARG A 52 1.45 -4.84 6.14
CA ARG A 52 1.77 -3.70 5.28
C ARG A 52 3.24 -3.33 5.39
N LEU A 53 3.80 -3.33 6.60
CA LEU A 53 5.23 -3.15 6.83
C LEU A 53 6.07 -4.18 6.06
N ARG A 54 5.64 -5.45 6.06
CA ARG A 54 6.29 -6.52 5.29
C ARG A 54 6.21 -6.28 3.79
N GLN A 55 5.08 -5.80 3.29
CA GLN A 55 4.91 -5.47 1.87
C GLN A 55 5.87 -4.37 1.44
N ILE A 56 5.94 -3.27 2.19
CA ILE A 56 6.85 -2.14 1.91
C ILE A 56 8.30 -2.63 1.82
N ARG A 57 8.75 -3.44 2.78
CA ARG A 57 10.11 -4.02 2.74
C ARG A 57 10.33 -4.87 1.48
N LYS A 58 9.36 -5.72 1.13
CA LYS A 58 9.45 -6.59 -0.04
C LYS A 58 9.42 -5.81 -1.35
N GLN A 59 8.63 -4.74 -1.46
CA GLN A 59 8.59 -3.87 -2.63
C GLN A 59 9.96 -3.23 -2.91
N GLN A 60 10.74 -2.95 -1.85
CA GLN A 60 12.12 -2.48 -1.95
C GLN A 60 13.16 -3.59 -2.19
N ASN A 61 12.72 -4.83 -2.42
CA ASN A 61 13.57 -6.01 -2.59
C ASN A 61 14.56 -6.24 -1.43
N LEU A 62 14.21 -5.78 -0.21
CA LEU A 62 15.07 -5.93 0.96
C LEU A 62 14.75 -7.21 1.73
N THR A 63 15.78 -8.00 2.04
CA THR A 63 15.69 -9.09 3.04
C THR A 63 15.76 -8.53 4.46
N LEU A 64 15.28 -9.28 5.45
CA LEU A 64 15.41 -8.89 6.87
C LEU A 64 16.89 -8.66 7.26
N LYS A 65 17.80 -9.47 6.70
CA LYS A 65 19.24 -9.31 6.96
C LYS A 65 19.80 -8.06 6.31
N GLN A 66 19.38 -7.73 5.08
CA GLN A 66 19.77 -6.49 4.42
C GLN A 66 19.24 -5.26 5.16
N VAL A 67 18.05 -5.31 5.75
CA VAL A 67 17.54 -4.24 6.62
C VAL A 67 18.48 -4.01 7.82
N GLU A 68 18.93 -5.08 8.47
CA GLU A 68 19.90 -4.98 9.57
C GLU A 68 21.23 -4.36 9.12
N ILE A 69 21.78 -4.83 8.00
CA ILE A 69 23.06 -4.33 7.46
C ILE A 69 22.94 -2.85 7.07
N ARG A 70 21.91 -2.49 6.28
CA ARG A 70 21.69 -1.13 5.78
C ARG A 70 21.39 -0.14 6.90
N SER A 71 20.74 -0.59 7.97
CA SER A 71 20.50 0.21 9.17
C SER A 71 21.67 0.26 10.14
N ARG A 72 22.84 -0.31 9.78
CA ARG A 72 24.02 -0.41 10.65
C ARG A 72 23.70 -1.04 12.01
N GLY A 73 22.85 -2.06 12.01
CA GLY A 73 22.44 -2.79 13.21
C GLY A 73 21.34 -2.14 14.06
N LYS A 74 20.87 -0.92 13.71
CA LYS A 74 19.75 -0.26 14.41
C LYS A 74 18.48 -1.10 14.38
N TRP A 75 18.21 -1.76 13.25
CA TRP A 75 17.05 -2.62 13.06
C TRP A 75 17.46 -4.09 12.99
N LYS A 76 17.38 -4.80 14.12
CA LYS A 76 17.68 -6.24 14.17
C LYS A 76 16.67 -7.04 13.34
N ALA A 77 17.18 -7.93 12.49
CA ALA A 77 16.37 -8.77 11.59
C ALA A 77 15.26 -9.54 12.34
N VAL A 78 15.60 -10.10 13.51
CA VAL A 78 14.66 -10.83 14.38
C VAL A 78 13.52 -9.91 14.85
N VAL A 79 13.85 -8.68 15.26
CA VAL A 79 12.88 -7.70 15.77
C VAL A 79 11.91 -7.27 14.66
N ILE A 80 12.43 -6.95 13.47
CA ILE A 80 11.59 -6.60 12.31
C ILE A 80 10.69 -7.79 11.93
N GLY A 81 11.23 -9.00 11.93
CA GLY A 81 10.44 -10.22 11.68
C GLY A 81 9.29 -10.39 12.68
N SER A 82 9.50 -10.06 13.96
CA SER A 82 8.44 -10.12 14.97
C SER A 82 7.35 -9.06 14.76
N TYR A 83 7.72 -7.86 14.33
CA TYR A 83 6.76 -6.81 13.95
C TYR A 83 5.97 -7.21 12.71
N GLU A 84 6.62 -7.69 11.65
CA GLU A 84 5.96 -8.09 10.40
C GLU A 84 4.98 -9.25 10.55
N ARG A 85 5.22 -10.13 11.53
CA ARG A 85 4.30 -11.23 11.88
C ARG A 85 3.19 -10.82 12.83
N GLY A 86 3.23 -9.62 13.41
CA GLY A 86 2.30 -9.18 14.45
C GLY A 86 2.48 -9.86 15.81
N THR A 87 3.55 -10.64 15.99
CA THR A 87 3.87 -11.31 17.27
C THR A 87 4.33 -10.33 18.36
N ARG A 88 4.79 -9.14 17.95
CA ARG A 88 5.18 -8.06 18.85
C ARG A 88 4.43 -6.80 18.46
N SER A 89 3.92 -6.07 19.46
CA SER A 89 3.29 -4.78 19.24
C SER A 89 4.28 -3.75 18.69
N LEU A 90 3.84 -3.01 17.66
CA LEU A 90 4.61 -1.94 17.04
C LEU A 90 4.09 -0.60 17.54
N SER A 91 4.88 0.09 18.37
CA SER A 91 4.56 1.46 18.80
C SER A 91 4.59 2.44 17.63
N ILE A 92 3.80 3.52 17.69
CA ILE A 92 3.77 4.59 16.67
C ILE A 92 5.16 5.21 16.45
N ALA A 93 5.92 5.46 17.51
CA ALA A 93 7.27 6.05 17.41
C ALA A 93 8.23 5.15 16.60
N LYS A 94 8.19 3.83 16.84
CA LYS A 94 8.97 2.84 16.07
C LYS A 94 8.45 2.70 14.65
N ALA A 95 7.13 2.73 14.44
CA ALA A 95 6.53 2.72 13.11
C ALA A 95 7.03 3.92 12.27
N LYS A 96 6.98 5.13 12.83
CA LYS A 96 7.53 6.35 12.19
C LYS A 96 9.01 6.19 11.86
N SER A 97 9.82 5.73 12.81
CA SER A 97 11.26 5.52 12.59
C SER A 97 11.56 4.48 11.49
N LEU A 98 10.70 3.46 11.35
CA LEU A 98 10.79 2.46 10.28
C LEU A 98 10.37 3.04 8.94
N CYS A 99 9.30 3.83 8.91
CA CYS A 99 8.86 4.55 7.72
C CYS A 99 9.94 5.49 7.20
N GLU A 100 10.58 6.26 8.08
CA GLU A 100 11.74 7.11 7.74
C GLU A 100 12.91 6.29 7.18
N PHE A 101 13.22 5.13 7.79
CA PHE A 101 14.25 4.23 7.29
C PHE A 101 13.93 3.70 5.89
N TYR A 102 12.67 3.36 5.62
CA TYR A 102 12.22 2.91 4.31
C TYR A 102 11.96 4.08 3.32
N GLY A 103 12.01 5.34 3.75
CA GLY A 103 11.69 6.49 2.91
C GLY A 103 10.23 6.59 2.48
N VAL A 104 9.32 6.04 3.30
CA VAL A 104 7.86 6.04 3.04
C VAL A 104 7.12 6.91 4.06
N PRO A 105 6.00 7.56 3.71
CA PRO A 105 5.20 8.32 4.67
C PRO A 105 4.50 7.37 5.65
N LEU A 106 4.25 7.84 6.88
CA LEU A 106 3.57 7.03 7.90
C LEU A 106 2.16 6.59 7.47
N SER A 107 1.48 7.42 6.68
CA SER A 107 0.16 7.11 6.11
C SER A 107 0.16 5.85 5.24
N ALA A 108 1.29 5.48 4.63
CA ALA A 108 1.40 4.27 3.81
C ALA A 108 1.17 2.96 4.60
N LEU A 109 1.30 2.99 5.93
CA LEU A 109 0.98 1.83 6.78
C LEU A 109 -0.51 1.54 6.89
N PHE A 110 -1.37 2.52 6.59
CA PHE A 110 -2.82 2.43 6.74
C PHE A 110 -3.55 2.21 5.41
N GLN A 111 -2.82 2.30 4.29
CA GLN A 111 -3.39 2.06 2.97
C GLN A 111 -3.51 0.55 2.72
N ILE A 112 -4.75 0.08 2.64
CA ILE A 112 -5.08 -1.28 2.24
C ILE A 112 -5.17 -1.29 0.71
N GLU A 113 -4.22 -1.95 0.06
CA GLU A 113 -4.14 -1.99 -1.41
C GLU A 113 -5.45 -2.53 -2.02
N THR A 114 -6.21 -1.65 -2.68
CA THR A 114 -7.53 -1.96 -3.25
C THR A 114 -7.50 -2.33 -4.73
N SER A 115 -6.36 -2.24 -5.43
CA SER A 115 -6.29 -2.67 -6.83
C SER A 115 -4.90 -3.08 -7.28
N LYS A 116 -4.75 -4.35 -7.67
CA LYS A 116 -3.65 -4.79 -8.52
C LYS A 116 -3.95 -4.37 -9.96
N GLN A 117 -3.54 -3.18 -10.36
CA GLN A 117 -3.60 -2.80 -11.77
C GLN A 117 -2.54 -3.56 -12.56
N THR A 118 -2.97 -4.17 -13.66
CA THR A 118 -2.14 -4.89 -14.62
C THR A 118 -1.24 -3.94 -15.39
N PHE A 119 0.04 -4.29 -15.51
CA PHE A 119 0.98 -3.62 -16.39
C PHE A 119 0.93 -4.30 -17.76
N ASP A 120 0.61 -3.55 -18.81
CA ASP A 120 0.75 -4.03 -20.19
C ASP A 120 2.21 -3.91 -20.62
N SER A 121 2.87 -5.05 -20.81
CA SER A 121 4.29 -5.13 -21.16
C SER A 121 4.61 -4.68 -22.59
N LYS A 122 3.62 -4.56 -23.48
CA LYS A 122 3.85 -4.16 -24.88
C LYS A 122 4.02 -2.65 -25.08
N LEU A 123 3.47 -1.84 -24.16
CA LEU A 123 3.47 -0.37 -24.25
C LEU A 123 4.12 0.32 -23.04
N GLY A 124 4.42 -0.43 -21.98
CA GLY A 124 4.88 0.15 -20.73
C GLY A 124 6.35 0.57 -20.76
N LEU A 125 6.60 1.88 -20.68
CA LEU A 125 7.93 2.45 -20.46
C LEU A 125 8.47 1.98 -19.10
N ARG A 126 9.73 1.53 -19.07
CA ARG A 126 10.45 1.21 -17.84
C ARG A 126 11.51 2.27 -17.63
N ILE A 127 11.38 3.07 -16.58
CA ILE A 127 12.28 4.18 -16.30
C ILE A 127 13.22 3.79 -15.17
N ASP A 128 14.52 4.00 -15.38
CA ASP A 128 15.54 3.86 -14.35
C ASP A 128 15.58 5.12 -13.47
N LEU A 129 15.09 4.99 -12.23
CA LEU A 129 15.04 6.06 -11.26
C LEU A 129 16.41 6.37 -10.65
N ARG A 130 17.39 5.45 -10.72
CA ARG A 130 18.76 5.68 -10.23
C ARG A 130 19.47 6.66 -11.17
N HIS A 131 19.43 6.39 -12.47
CA HIS A 131 19.98 7.29 -13.48
C HIS A 131 19.29 8.65 -13.47
N LEU A 132 17.97 8.68 -13.27
CA LEU A 132 17.25 9.95 -13.13
C LEU A 132 17.77 10.79 -11.95
N ARG A 133 18.00 10.17 -10.79
CA ARG A 133 18.51 10.86 -9.61
C ARG A 133 19.94 11.35 -9.77
N SER A 134 20.80 10.61 -10.46
CA SER A 134 22.19 11.05 -10.68
C SER A 134 22.25 12.30 -11.56
N ARG A 135 21.32 12.45 -12.51
CA ARG A 135 21.25 13.59 -13.44
C ARG A 135 20.52 14.82 -12.88
N LEU A 136 19.96 14.74 -11.66
CA LEU A 136 19.24 15.87 -11.06
C LEU A 136 20.14 17.10 -10.84
N SER A 137 21.46 16.90 -10.74
CA SER A 137 22.44 17.97 -10.60
C SER A 137 22.72 18.76 -11.90
N GLU A 138 22.27 18.24 -13.05
CA GLU A 138 22.52 18.84 -14.37
C GLU A 138 21.57 20.02 -14.68
N ASN A 139 20.62 20.33 -13.79
CA ASN A 139 19.63 21.41 -13.94
C ASN A 139 18.78 21.36 -15.24
N ASP A 140 18.64 20.20 -15.89
CA ASP A 140 17.71 20.03 -17.02
C ASP A 140 16.26 20.17 -16.52
N PRO A 141 15.47 21.14 -17.02
CA PRO A 141 14.08 21.34 -16.62
C PRO A 141 13.21 20.08 -16.80
N LEU A 142 13.45 19.31 -17.86
CA LEU A 142 12.69 18.09 -18.15
C LEU A 142 12.97 17.03 -17.08
N ILE A 143 14.23 16.84 -16.70
CA ILE A 143 14.64 15.87 -15.66
C ILE A 143 13.99 16.20 -14.32
N ASN A 144 13.98 17.48 -13.94
CA ASN A 144 13.37 17.94 -12.69
C ASN A 144 11.85 17.71 -12.69
N GLN A 145 11.16 18.05 -13.79
CA GLN A 145 9.73 17.81 -13.95
C GLN A 145 9.41 16.32 -13.89
N LEU A 146 10.14 15.51 -14.66
CA LEU A 146 9.97 14.06 -14.71
C LEU A 146 10.21 13.42 -13.33
N HIS A 147 11.25 13.83 -12.61
CA HIS A 147 11.51 13.37 -11.25
C HIS A 147 10.35 13.69 -10.29
N SER A 148 9.79 14.90 -10.35
CA SER A 148 8.63 15.29 -9.56
C SER A 148 7.40 14.43 -9.89
N LEU A 149 7.11 14.24 -11.19
CA LEU A 149 5.95 13.48 -11.66
C LEU A 149 6.07 11.99 -11.30
N LEU A 150 7.22 11.37 -11.52
CA LEU A 150 7.43 9.97 -11.14
C LEU A 150 7.39 9.78 -9.63
N SER A 151 7.92 10.73 -8.85
CA SER A 151 7.80 10.69 -7.39
C SER A 151 6.35 10.77 -6.93
N PHE A 152 5.52 11.58 -7.59
CA PHE A 152 4.09 11.68 -7.33
C PHE A 152 3.36 10.37 -7.69
N ILE A 153 3.64 9.80 -8.87
CA ILE A 153 3.08 8.53 -9.33
C ILE A 153 3.48 7.38 -8.39
N ALA A 154 4.75 7.29 -7.96
CA ALA A 154 5.21 6.31 -6.97
C ALA A 154 4.40 6.38 -5.68
N ARG A 155 4.25 7.59 -5.12
CA ARG A 155 3.50 7.78 -3.87
C ARG A 155 2.04 7.42 -4.01
N ARG A 156 1.38 7.81 -5.11
CA ARG A 156 -0.02 7.51 -5.37
C ARG A 156 -0.27 6.01 -5.57
N ARG A 157 0.71 5.29 -6.11
CA ARG A 157 0.66 3.84 -6.34
C ARG A 157 1.16 3.02 -5.16
N ASP A 158 1.69 3.67 -4.12
CA ASP A 158 2.48 3.03 -3.07
C ASP A 158 3.60 2.11 -3.65
N ASP A 159 4.22 2.55 -4.74
CA ASP A 159 5.33 1.86 -5.41
C ASP A 159 6.66 2.37 -4.84
N TRP A 160 7.20 1.62 -3.87
CA TRP A 160 8.41 1.97 -3.15
C TRP A 160 9.68 1.33 -3.72
N ASN A 161 9.62 0.64 -4.87
CA ASN A 161 10.77 -0.05 -5.45
C ASN A 161 11.98 0.89 -5.65
N GLY A 162 11.74 2.16 -5.97
CA GLY A 162 12.74 3.24 -5.92
C GLY A 162 13.93 3.10 -6.88
N GLU A 163 14.00 2.03 -7.66
CA GLU A 163 15.09 1.74 -8.59
C GLU A 163 14.62 1.79 -10.05
N ILE A 164 13.56 1.03 -10.35
CA ILE A 164 12.98 0.97 -11.69
C ILE A 164 11.47 1.15 -11.53
N MET A 165 10.89 2.05 -12.32
CA MET A 165 9.45 2.26 -12.38
C MET A 165 8.90 1.84 -13.73
N SER A 166 7.92 0.94 -13.69
CA SER A 166 7.10 0.57 -14.82
C SER A 166 5.90 1.52 -14.92
N ILE A 167 5.83 2.27 -16.01
CA ILE A 167 4.76 3.25 -16.30
C ILE A 167 3.54 2.52 -16.86
N ARG A 168 2.40 2.67 -16.20
CA ARG A 168 1.12 2.11 -16.66
C ARG A 168 0.57 2.96 -17.81
N SER A 169 -0.33 2.43 -18.62
CA SER A 169 -0.95 3.17 -19.74
C SER A 169 -1.57 4.51 -19.30
N GLN A 170 -2.33 4.50 -18.21
CA GLN A 170 -2.94 5.70 -17.61
C GLN A 170 -1.91 6.75 -17.19
N ASP A 171 -0.78 6.31 -16.63
CA ASP A 171 0.31 7.21 -16.21
C ASP A 171 1.05 7.79 -17.44
N ASN A 172 1.17 7.02 -18.52
CA ASN A 172 1.87 7.43 -19.74
C ASN A 172 1.15 8.58 -20.45
N GLU A 173 -0.19 8.52 -20.54
CA GLU A 173 -1.01 9.61 -21.07
C GLU A 173 -0.86 10.88 -20.22
N ALA A 174 -0.91 10.75 -18.89
CA ALA A 174 -0.71 11.88 -17.99
C ALA A 174 0.69 12.50 -18.10
N LEU A 175 1.73 11.68 -18.28
CA LEU A 175 3.10 12.17 -18.51
C LEU A 175 3.22 12.93 -19.82
N GLY A 176 2.63 12.44 -20.91
CA GLY A 176 2.62 13.12 -22.20
C GLY A 176 1.95 14.50 -22.12
N LEU A 177 0.77 14.56 -21.48
CA LEU A 177 0.03 15.82 -21.27
C LEU A 177 0.83 16.84 -20.45
N LEU A 178 1.42 16.41 -19.32
CA LEU A 178 2.13 17.32 -18.41
C LEU A 178 3.48 17.78 -18.97
N LEU A 179 4.14 16.95 -19.76
CA LEU A 179 5.39 17.30 -20.44
C LEU A 179 5.18 17.97 -21.80
N GLN A 180 3.92 18.12 -22.23
CA GLN A 180 3.52 18.63 -23.56
C GLN A 180 4.26 17.89 -24.68
N LYS A 181 4.28 16.55 -24.59
CA LYS A 181 4.96 15.67 -25.54
C LYS A 181 4.04 14.55 -25.97
N GLU A 182 4.04 14.29 -27.27
CA GLU A 182 3.43 13.08 -27.79
C GLU A 182 4.17 11.82 -27.29
N PRO A 183 3.51 10.67 -27.16
CA PRO A 183 4.11 9.45 -26.60
C PRO A 183 5.43 9.04 -27.26
N GLU A 184 5.53 9.19 -28.58
CA GLU A 184 6.74 8.87 -29.35
C GLU A 184 7.88 9.87 -29.08
N GLU A 185 7.57 11.16 -28.94
CA GLU A 185 8.58 12.17 -28.61
C GLU A 185 9.09 12.01 -27.19
N LEU A 186 8.20 11.69 -26.25
CA LEU A 186 8.56 11.38 -24.87
C LEU A 186 9.51 10.18 -24.84
N LYS A 187 9.17 9.10 -25.54
CA LYS A 187 10.02 7.91 -25.63
C LYS A 187 11.40 8.23 -26.17
N ARG A 188 11.50 8.96 -27.29
CA ARG A 188 12.79 9.41 -27.84
C ARG A 188 13.59 10.27 -26.88
N ALA A 189 12.93 11.21 -26.19
CA ALA A 189 13.59 12.08 -25.22
C ALA A 189 14.18 11.30 -24.03
N LEU A 190 13.52 10.22 -23.61
CA LEU A 190 13.99 9.30 -22.58
C LEU A 190 15.14 8.41 -23.08
N GLU A 191 15.08 7.94 -24.33
CA GLU A 191 16.14 7.14 -24.96
C GLU A 191 17.45 7.94 -25.09
N ILE A 192 17.38 9.17 -25.59
CA ILE A 192 18.56 10.07 -25.73
C ILE A 192 19.23 10.31 -24.37
N ARG A 193 18.44 10.36 -23.30
CA ARG A 193 18.92 10.57 -21.93
C ARG A 193 19.28 9.27 -21.21
N GLU A 194 19.20 8.12 -21.90
CA GLU A 194 19.49 6.79 -21.34
C GLU A 194 18.69 6.48 -20.06
N LEU A 195 17.48 7.03 -19.95
CA LEU A 195 16.61 6.84 -18.79
C LEU A 195 15.72 5.60 -18.91
N LEU A 196 15.62 5.03 -20.12
CA LEU A 196 14.89 3.79 -20.32
C LEU A 196 15.72 2.60 -19.86
N PHE A 197 15.14 1.80 -18.97
CA PHE A 197 15.73 0.57 -18.51
C PHE A 197 15.70 -0.48 -19.63
N LYS A 198 16.87 -0.84 -20.14
CA LYS A 198 17.06 -1.97 -21.07
C LYS A 198 17.41 -3.20 -20.25
N ALA A 199 16.55 -4.22 -20.28
CA ALA A 199 16.90 -5.50 -19.67
C ALA A 199 18.12 -6.08 -20.40
N ARG A 200 19.14 -6.52 -19.66
CA ARG A 200 20.28 -7.29 -20.22
C ARG A 200 19.69 -8.49 -21.01
N GLY A 201 19.74 -8.41 -22.34
CA GLY A 201 19.13 -9.39 -23.25
C GLY A 201 18.52 -8.81 -24.53
N GLN A 202 18.46 -7.49 -24.68
CA GLN A 202 18.14 -6.84 -25.97
C GLN A 202 19.34 -5.99 -26.40
N ALA A 203 20.31 -6.67 -27.01
CA ALA A 203 21.37 -6.10 -27.83
C ALA A 203 21.26 -6.76 -29.21
#